data_AF-A0A6G3UMU5-F1
#
_entry.id   AF-A0A6G3UMU5-F1
#
_cell.length_a   1.000
_cell.length_b   1.000
_cell.length_c   1.000
_cell.angle_alpha   90.00
_cell.angle_beta   90.00
_cell.angle_gamma   90.00
#
_symmetry.space_group_name_H-M   'P 1'
#
loop_
_entity.id
_entity.type
_entity.pdbx_description
1 polymer ?
#
loop_
_entity_poly.entity_id
_entity_poly.type
_entity_poly.pdbx_seq_one_letter_code
_entity_poly.pdbx_strand_id
1 'polypeptide(L)'
;LDQLATDAAARAHALLTTGRDPLAGLTTWQDAVRLAAAGPTAGLTATTRALYRELASATGRNTTDLARAVAAWRQGEAEGLAVLETPWDPPAGPFDRARPALAAAGFPRFQPWRNHLTHPGHAFQLRFGRDGRWYGYESDPGEDEWWPRAAPDPDPVSALLELTGG
;
A
#
# COMPACT_ATOMS: atom_id res chain seq x y z
N LEU A 1 16.52 -20.07 -3.97
CA LEU A 1 16.00 -20.76 -5.16
C LEU A 1 14.51 -21.03 -5.03
N ASP A 2 14.05 -21.56 -3.90
CA ASP A 2 12.62 -21.86 -3.66
C ASP A 2 11.67 -20.69 -3.90
N GLN A 3 11.99 -19.49 -3.42
CA GLN A 3 11.13 -18.32 -3.63
C GLN A 3 11.01 -17.91 -5.11
N LEU A 4 12.10 -18.03 -5.87
CA LEU A 4 12.08 -17.79 -7.33
C LEU A 4 11.30 -18.88 -8.06
N ALA A 5 11.39 -20.13 -7.60
CA ALA A 5 10.62 -21.23 -8.17
C ALA A 5 9.11 -21.08 -7.92
N THR A 6 8.72 -20.70 -6.69
CA THR A 6 7.32 -20.39 -6.34
C THR A 6 6.78 -19.22 -7.17
N ASP A 7 7.57 -18.15 -7.34
CA ASP A 7 7.19 -17.00 -8.15
C ASP A 7 6.99 -17.38 -9.63
N ALA A 8 7.92 -18.15 -10.19
CA ALA A 8 7.83 -18.65 -11.55
C ALA A 8 6.60 -19.55 -11.77
N ALA A 9 6.28 -20.41 -10.80
CA ALA A 9 5.09 -21.27 -10.86
C ALA A 9 3.79 -20.46 -10.80
N ALA A 10 3.70 -19.47 -9.88
CA ALA A 10 2.55 -18.58 -9.79
C ALA A 10 2.34 -17.77 -11.09
N ARG A 11 3.44 -17.28 -11.68
CA ARG A 11 3.40 -16.57 -12.97
C ARG A 11 2.93 -17.46 -14.11
N ALA A 12 3.47 -18.68 -14.21
CA ALA A 12 3.05 -19.64 -15.23
C ALA A 12 1.55 -19.95 -15.09
N HIS A 13 1.05 -20.11 -13.87
CA HIS A 13 -0.36 -20.32 -13.60
C HIS A 13 -1.22 -19.13 -14.04
N ALA A 14 -0.85 -17.89 -13.67
CA ALA A 14 -1.58 -16.68 -14.07
C ALA A 14 -1.62 -16.49 -15.59
N LEU A 15 -0.49 -16.73 -16.28
CA LEU A 15 -0.41 -16.63 -17.73
C LEU A 15 -1.29 -17.67 -18.42
N LEU A 16 -1.27 -18.93 -17.94
CA LEU A 16 -2.09 -20.00 -18.50
C LEU A 16 -3.59 -19.79 -18.28
N THR A 17 -3.98 -19.18 -17.16
CA THR A 17 -5.40 -18.99 -16.79
C THR A 17 -6.01 -17.71 -17.34
N THR A 18 -5.22 -16.63 -17.44
CA THR A 18 -5.73 -15.30 -17.81
C THR A 18 -5.24 -14.82 -19.18
N GLY A 19 -4.22 -15.47 -19.75
CA GLY A 19 -3.54 -15.02 -20.97
C GLY A 19 -2.69 -13.76 -20.78
N ARG A 20 -2.51 -13.28 -19.54
CA ARG A 20 -1.74 -12.07 -19.24
C ARG A 20 -0.52 -12.40 -18.39
N ASP A 21 0.60 -11.79 -18.72
CA ASP A 21 1.79 -11.85 -17.89
C ASP A 21 1.64 -10.85 -16.73
N PRO A 22 1.59 -11.31 -15.46
CA PRO A 22 1.43 -10.42 -14.31
C PRO A 22 2.62 -9.48 -14.10
N LEU A 23 3.76 -9.73 -14.76
CA LEU A 23 4.95 -8.88 -14.68
C LEU A 23 5.07 -7.89 -15.84
N ALA A 24 4.26 -8.05 -16.90
CA ALA A 24 4.35 -7.17 -18.06
C ALA A 24 3.97 -5.73 -17.68
N GLY A 25 4.91 -4.80 -17.88
CA GLY A 25 4.70 -3.37 -17.60
C GLY A 25 5.09 -2.90 -16.21
N LEU A 26 5.60 -3.78 -15.33
CA LEU A 26 6.18 -3.35 -14.07
C LEU A 26 7.50 -2.61 -14.31
N THR A 27 7.67 -1.48 -13.61
CA THR A 27 8.98 -0.82 -13.51
C THR A 27 9.94 -1.65 -12.66
N THR A 28 11.25 -1.42 -12.80
CA THR A 28 12.28 -2.08 -11.97
C THR A 28 12.00 -1.92 -10.48
N TRP A 29 11.49 -0.76 -10.06
CA TRP A 29 11.12 -0.51 -8.68
C TRP A 29 9.93 -1.36 -8.23
N GLN A 30 8.86 -1.40 -9.02
CA GLN A 30 7.67 -2.20 -8.70
C GLN A 30 8.00 -3.70 -8.62
N ASP A 31 8.84 -4.20 -9.52
CA ASP A 31 9.28 -5.60 -9.47
C ASP A 31 10.15 -5.89 -8.23
N ALA A 32 11.05 -4.99 -7.86
CA ALA A 32 11.83 -5.11 -6.62
C ALA A 32 10.94 -5.18 -5.37
N VAL A 33 9.93 -4.30 -5.29
CA VAL A 33 8.95 -4.30 -4.19
C VAL A 33 8.15 -5.60 -4.17
N ARG A 34 7.65 -6.06 -5.32
CA ARG A 34 6.92 -7.33 -5.47
C ARG A 34 7.76 -8.53 -5.01
N LEU A 35 9.02 -8.62 -5.44
CA LEU A 35 9.95 -9.67 -5.05
C LEU A 35 10.18 -9.68 -3.54
N ALA A 36 10.38 -8.51 -2.93
CA ALA A 36 10.55 -8.38 -1.49
C ALA A 36 9.25 -8.75 -0.73
N ALA A 37 8.09 -8.35 -1.25
CA ALA A 37 6.79 -8.62 -0.64
C ALA A 37 6.43 -10.11 -0.60
N ALA A 38 6.90 -10.90 -1.57
CA ALA A 38 6.72 -12.36 -1.63
C ALA A 38 7.49 -13.14 -0.55
N GLY A 39 8.43 -12.48 0.16
CA GLY A 39 9.18 -13.11 1.25
C GLY A 39 8.34 -13.33 2.51
N PRO A 40 8.76 -14.22 3.43
CA PRO A 40 8.07 -14.43 4.70
C PRO A 40 7.92 -13.15 5.54
N THR A 41 6.78 -13.00 6.21
CA THR A 41 6.48 -11.82 7.07
C THR A 41 7.10 -11.95 8.47
N ALA A 42 7.37 -13.18 8.94
CA ALA A 42 7.88 -13.45 10.27
C ALA A 42 9.40 -13.70 10.27
N GLY A 43 10.13 -12.89 11.03
CA GLY A 43 11.57 -13.04 11.28
C GLY A 43 12.44 -12.59 10.11
N LEU A 44 13.08 -11.42 10.25
CA LEU A 44 14.14 -11.00 9.34
C LEU A 44 15.37 -11.90 9.54
N THR A 45 15.41 -13.00 8.78
CA THR A 45 16.64 -13.78 8.63
C THR A 45 17.75 -12.86 8.10
N ALA A 46 19.02 -13.24 8.34
CA ALA A 46 20.15 -12.53 7.76
C ALA A 46 20.03 -12.43 6.22
N THR A 47 19.47 -13.46 5.58
CA THR A 47 19.20 -13.54 4.15
C THR A 47 18.17 -12.50 3.70
N THR A 48 17.04 -12.36 4.40
CA THR A 48 16.00 -11.35 4.06
C THR A 48 16.55 -9.94 4.17
N ARG A 49 17.40 -9.67 5.18
CA ARG A 49 18.05 -8.35 5.36
C ARG A 49 19.06 -8.05 4.25
N ALA A 50 19.79 -9.05 3.77
CA ALA A 50 20.68 -8.89 2.62
C ALA A 50 19.88 -8.55 1.35
N LEU A 51 18.81 -9.30 1.07
CA LEU A 51 17.92 -9.05 -0.08
C LEU A 51 17.36 -7.62 -0.06
N TYR A 52 16.84 -7.15 1.07
CA TYR A 52 16.32 -5.78 1.17
C TYR A 52 17.38 -4.71 0.86
N ARG A 53 18.61 -4.89 1.35
CA ARG A 53 19.71 -3.96 1.06
C ARG A 53 20.09 -3.97 -0.41
N GLU A 54 20.16 -5.15 -1.03
CA GLU A 54 20.48 -5.29 -2.45
C GLU A 54 19.41 -4.66 -3.34
N LEU A 55 18.13 -4.95 -3.09
CA LEU A 55 17.01 -4.39 -3.86
C LEU A 55 16.89 -2.87 -3.69
N ALA A 56 17.07 -2.36 -2.47
CA ALA A 56 17.06 -0.93 -2.20
C ALA A 56 18.21 -0.23 -2.94
N SER A 57 19.43 -0.76 -2.82
CA SER A 57 20.61 -0.24 -3.52
C SER A 57 20.45 -0.25 -5.05
N ALA A 58 19.99 -1.36 -5.62
CA ALA A 58 19.78 -1.52 -7.06
C ALA A 58 18.71 -0.57 -7.64
N THR A 59 17.82 -0.06 -6.78
CA THR A 59 16.75 0.87 -7.17
C THR A 59 17.01 2.31 -6.71
N GLY A 60 18.18 2.59 -6.13
CA GLY A 60 18.56 3.93 -5.65
C GLY A 60 17.74 4.40 -4.44
N ARG A 61 17.17 3.47 -3.67
CA ARG A 61 16.32 3.72 -2.51
C ARG A 61 17.01 3.25 -1.23
N ASN A 62 16.50 3.71 -0.09
CA ASN A 62 16.93 3.19 1.21
C ASN A 62 16.05 2.00 1.64
N THR A 63 16.47 1.25 2.66
CA THR A 63 15.73 0.06 3.12
C THR A 63 14.40 0.38 3.78
N THR A 64 14.23 1.59 4.34
CA THR A 64 12.98 2.06 4.94
C THR A 64 11.94 2.33 3.85
N ASP A 65 12.33 3.01 2.76
CA ASP A 65 11.49 3.21 1.57
C ASP A 65 11.01 1.87 1.02
N LEU A 66 11.92 0.90 0.88
CA LEU A 66 11.56 -0.44 0.43
C LEU A 66 10.62 -1.16 1.39
N ALA A 67 10.86 -1.08 2.70
CA ALA A 67 9.97 -1.68 3.69
C ALA A 67 8.55 -1.08 3.64
N ARG A 68 8.45 0.23 3.49
CA ARG A 68 7.19 0.96 3.38
C ARG A 68 6.45 0.63 2.08
N ALA A 69 7.17 0.54 0.98
CA ALA A 69 6.63 0.11 -0.32
C ALA A 69 6.17 -1.35 -0.29
N VAL A 70 6.90 -2.25 0.37
CA VAL A 70 6.49 -3.64 0.56
C VAL A 70 5.23 -3.74 1.41
N ALA A 71 5.12 -2.94 2.48
CA ALA A 71 3.89 -2.88 3.28
C ALA A 71 2.69 -2.43 2.42
N ALA A 72 2.89 -1.44 1.56
CA ALA A 72 1.85 -0.93 0.66
C ALA A 72 1.45 -1.95 -0.41
N TRP A 73 2.44 -2.65 -0.98
CA TRP A 73 2.21 -3.75 -1.92
C TRP A 73 1.45 -4.91 -1.26
N ARG A 74 1.74 -5.23 0.00
CA ARG A 74 0.98 -6.26 0.72
C ARG A 74 -0.45 -5.82 1.04
N GLN A 75 -0.68 -4.53 1.23
CA GLN A 75 -2.00 -3.97 1.48
C GLN A 75 -2.91 -4.03 0.25
N GLY A 76 -2.40 -3.72 -0.94
CA GLY A 76 -3.23 -3.76 -2.16
C GLY A 76 -2.46 -3.79 -3.46
N GLU A 77 -1.36 -4.54 -3.49
CA GLU A 77 -0.52 -4.82 -4.65
C GLU A 77 -0.04 -3.53 -5.34
N ALA A 78 -0.07 -3.50 -6.68
CA ALA A 78 0.39 -2.36 -7.46
C ALA A 78 -0.39 -1.07 -7.13
N GLU A 79 -1.69 -1.16 -6.84
CA GLU A 79 -2.49 0.01 -6.47
C GLU A 79 -2.11 0.53 -5.07
N GLY A 80 -1.84 -0.37 -4.12
CA GLY A 80 -1.33 0.03 -2.80
C GLY A 80 -0.01 0.80 -2.90
N LEU A 81 0.92 0.35 -3.76
CA LEU A 81 2.15 1.07 -4.03
C LEU A 81 1.89 2.42 -4.72
N ALA A 82 0.98 2.48 -5.71
CA ALA A 82 0.63 3.73 -6.39
C ALA A 82 0.03 4.76 -5.43
N VAL A 83 -0.83 4.33 -4.49
CA VAL A 83 -1.45 5.17 -3.45
C VAL A 83 -0.43 5.68 -2.43
N LEU A 84 0.61 4.89 -2.14
CA LEU A 84 1.72 5.34 -1.30
C LEU A 84 2.51 6.47 -1.98
N GLU A 85 2.80 6.34 -3.28
CA GLU A 85 3.83 7.16 -3.96
C GLU A 85 3.29 8.35 -4.74
N THR A 86 2.10 8.25 -5.34
CA THR A 86 1.60 9.23 -6.30
C THR A 86 0.24 9.79 -5.89
N PRO A 87 0.21 10.90 -5.14
CA PRO A 87 -1.02 11.61 -4.85
C PRO A 87 -1.65 12.13 -6.15
N TRP A 88 -2.97 11.95 -6.29
CA TRP A 88 -3.72 12.31 -7.49
C TRP A 88 -5.01 13.05 -7.12
N ASP A 89 -5.58 13.79 -8.06
CA ASP A 89 -6.84 14.52 -7.86
C ASP A 89 -8.03 13.66 -8.33
N PRO A 90 -8.87 13.13 -7.42
CA PRO A 90 -10.03 12.35 -7.81
C PRO A 90 -11.07 13.21 -8.53
N PRO A 91 -11.77 12.67 -9.55
CA PRO A 91 -12.95 13.32 -10.08
C PRO A 91 -14.02 13.40 -8.99
N ALA A 92 -14.98 14.30 -9.17
CA ALA A 92 -16.11 14.40 -8.26
C ALA A 92 -16.82 13.03 -8.13
N GLY A 93 -17.22 12.65 -6.90
CA GLY A 93 -17.93 11.40 -6.66
C GLY A 93 -17.55 10.69 -5.36
N PRO A 94 -17.07 9.42 -5.40
CA PRO A 94 -16.83 8.64 -4.18
C PRO A 94 -15.94 9.33 -3.14
N PHE A 95 -14.90 10.05 -3.57
CA PHE A 95 -14.03 10.81 -2.69
C PHE A 95 -14.80 11.90 -1.90
N ASP A 96 -15.64 12.69 -2.59
CA ASP A 96 -16.40 13.77 -1.96
C ASP A 96 -17.40 13.28 -0.91
N ARG A 97 -17.91 12.05 -1.09
CA ARG A 97 -18.88 11.44 -0.18
C ARG A 97 -18.25 10.90 1.11
N ALA A 98 -16.93 10.75 1.15
CA ALA A 98 -16.26 10.16 2.30
C ALA A 98 -16.30 11.04 3.55
N ARG A 99 -16.04 12.35 3.42
CA ARG A 99 -16.07 13.26 4.58
C ARG A 99 -17.47 13.34 5.22
N PRO A 100 -18.58 13.49 4.46
CA PRO A 100 -19.93 13.35 5.01
C PRO A 100 -20.19 12.00 5.68
N ALA A 101 -19.74 10.88 5.09
CA ALA A 101 -19.92 9.55 5.67
C ALA A 101 -19.19 9.40 7.02
N LEU A 102 -17.92 9.81 7.08
CA LEU A 102 -17.13 9.84 8.31
C LEU A 102 -17.78 10.70 9.40
N ALA A 103 -18.28 11.88 9.03
CA ALA A 103 -18.98 12.77 9.97
C ALA A 103 -20.29 12.15 10.49
N ALA A 104 -21.06 11.48 9.64
CA ALA A 104 -22.29 10.79 10.03
C ALA A 104 -22.01 9.61 10.99
N ALA A 105 -20.85 8.96 10.85
CA ALA A 105 -20.37 7.92 11.76
C ALA A 105 -19.75 8.47 13.06
N GLY A 106 -19.73 9.81 13.26
CA GLY A 106 -19.24 10.44 14.49
C GLY A 106 -17.74 10.70 14.54
N PHE A 107 -17.00 10.51 13.44
CA PHE A 107 -15.58 10.84 13.37
C PHE A 107 -15.33 12.35 13.22
N PRO A 108 -14.16 12.85 13.65
CA PRO A 108 -13.83 14.26 13.51
C PRO A 108 -13.69 14.66 12.04
N ARG A 109 -13.58 15.96 11.79
CA ARG A 109 -13.39 16.47 10.42
C ARG A 109 -11.96 16.19 9.94
N PHE A 110 -11.84 15.26 8.98
CA PHE A 110 -10.58 15.00 8.29
C PHE A 110 -10.23 16.14 7.33
N GLN A 111 -8.94 16.47 7.27
CA GLN A 111 -8.38 17.47 6.38
C GLN A 111 -8.11 16.84 5.00
N PRO A 112 -8.75 17.33 3.91
CA PRO A 112 -8.53 16.81 2.58
C PRO A 112 -7.29 17.43 1.92
N TRP A 113 -6.56 16.62 1.16
CA TRP A 113 -5.53 17.05 0.22
C TRP A 113 -5.40 16.02 -0.89
N ARG A 114 -5.66 16.39 -2.16
CA ARG A 114 -5.70 15.45 -3.28
C ARG A 114 -6.60 14.25 -2.93
N ASN A 115 -6.13 13.02 -3.11
CA ASN A 115 -6.80 11.79 -2.74
C ASN A 115 -6.63 11.41 -1.25
N HIS A 116 -6.13 12.29 -0.38
CA HIS A 116 -5.88 11.99 1.04
C HIS A 116 -6.91 12.67 1.94
N LEU A 117 -7.29 11.97 3.00
CA LEU A 117 -8.01 12.50 4.16
C LEU A 117 -7.17 12.25 5.40
N THR A 118 -6.65 13.31 6.03
CA THR A 118 -5.79 13.23 7.22
C THR A 118 -6.60 13.53 8.48
N HIS A 119 -6.47 12.66 9.49
CA HIS A 119 -7.07 12.87 10.80
C HIS A 119 -6.46 14.11 11.48
N PRO A 120 -7.23 14.96 12.19
CA PRO A 120 -6.70 16.19 12.79
C PRO A 120 -5.60 15.98 13.82
N GLY A 121 -5.54 14.80 14.46
CA GLY A 121 -4.45 14.42 15.35
C GLY A 121 -3.18 13.93 14.64
N HIS A 122 -3.14 13.90 13.31
CA HIS A 122 -2.02 13.43 12.49
C HIS A 122 -1.54 12.00 12.81
N ALA A 123 -2.41 11.17 13.40
CA ALA A 123 -2.12 9.76 13.69
C ALA A 123 -2.57 8.80 12.58
N PHE A 124 -3.59 9.20 11.80
CA PHE A 124 -4.20 8.37 10.76
C PHE A 124 -4.46 9.16 9.48
N GLN A 125 -4.33 8.50 8.34
CA GLN A 125 -4.65 9.04 7.03
C GLN A 125 -5.31 7.95 6.19
N LEU A 126 -6.42 8.30 5.54
CA LEU A 126 -7.03 7.48 4.49
C LEU A 126 -6.59 8.04 3.15
N ARG A 127 -6.21 7.16 2.22
CA ARG A 127 -5.88 7.53 0.85
C ARG A 127 -6.77 6.79 -0.14
N PHE A 128 -7.36 7.51 -1.08
CA PHE A 128 -8.26 6.94 -2.07
C PHE A 128 -7.48 6.44 -3.28
N GLY A 129 -7.68 5.16 -3.60
CA GLY A 129 -7.11 4.48 -4.77
C GLY A 129 -7.93 4.73 -6.03
N ARG A 130 -7.29 4.56 -7.19
CA ARG A 130 -7.93 4.60 -8.51
C ARG A 130 -8.87 3.42 -8.74
N ASP A 131 -8.71 2.38 -7.93
CA ASP A 131 -9.60 1.22 -7.86
C ASP A 131 -10.87 1.45 -7.04
N GLY A 132 -11.04 2.65 -6.46
CA GLY A 132 -12.21 3.01 -5.68
C GLY A 132 -12.19 2.55 -4.22
N ARG A 133 -11.04 2.10 -3.70
CA ARG A 133 -10.88 1.70 -2.29
C ARG A 133 -10.14 2.75 -1.46
N TRP A 134 -10.32 2.68 -0.16
CA TRP A 134 -9.64 3.49 0.85
C TRP A 134 -8.55 2.68 1.52
N TYR A 135 -7.33 3.20 1.43
CA TYR A 135 -6.12 2.62 2.02
C TYR A 135 -5.81 3.34 3.33
N GLY A 136 -5.69 2.58 4.41
CA GLY A 136 -5.36 3.09 5.73
C GLY A 136 -3.86 3.25 5.92
N TYR A 137 -3.47 4.37 6.54
CA TYR A 137 -2.11 4.66 6.95
C TYR A 137 -2.09 5.21 8.37
N GLU A 138 -1.07 4.84 9.13
CA GLU A 138 -0.76 5.40 10.44
C GLU A 138 0.58 6.14 10.42
N SER A 139 0.76 7.07 11.34
CA SER A 139 2.08 7.69 11.60
C SER A 139 2.21 7.99 13.08
N ASP A 140 3.45 8.04 13.56
CA ASP A 140 3.71 8.56 14.90
C ASP A 140 3.29 10.04 14.98
N PRO A 141 2.80 10.52 16.14
CA PRO A 141 2.37 11.91 16.28
C PRO A 141 3.49 12.90 15.97
N GLY A 142 3.28 13.75 14.96
CA GLY A 142 4.23 14.79 14.54
C GLY A 142 5.20 14.36 13.43
N GLU A 143 5.14 13.10 13.01
CA GLU A 143 5.93 12.60 11.88
C GLU A 143 5.09 12.56 10.60
N ASP A 144 5.72 12.82 9.46
CA ASP A 144 5.09 12.69 8.13
C ASP A 144 5.39 11.33 7.46
N GLU A 145 5.85 10.35 8.26
CA GLU A 145 6.16 8.99 7.82
C GLU A 145 4.95 8.05 7.95
N TRP A 146 4.05 8.11 6.97
CA TRP A 146 2.83 7.29 6.89
C TRP A 146 3.06 5.82 6.53
N TRP A 147 2.88 4.90 7.46
CA TRP A 147 2.98 3.45 7.26
C TRP A 147 1.64 2.81 6.87
N PRO A 148 1.59 1.99 5.80
CA PRO A 148 0.39 1.25 5.38
C PRO A 148 -0.09 0.29 6.48
N ARG A 149 -1.40 0.29 6.76
CA ARG A 149 -2.04 -0.55 7.77
C ARG A 149 -3.45 -0.92 7.38
N ALA A 150 -3.91 -2.09 7.86
CA ALA A 150 -5.22 -2.66 7.57
C ALA A 150 -5.45 -2.96 6.07
N ALA A 151 -6.42 -3.83 5.77
CA ALA A 151 -6.83 -4.08 4.40
C ALA A 151 -7.61 -2.87 3.83
N PRO A 152 -7.51 -2.58 2.53
CA PRO A 152 -8.26 -1.49 1.91
C PRO A 152 -9.73 -1.86 1.74
N ASP A 153 -10.63 -0.88 1.92
CA ASP A 153 -12.08 -1.08 1.86
C ASP A 153 -12.76 -0.02 0.95
N PRO A 154 -13.80 -0.35 0.16
CA PRO A 154 -14.56 0.64 -0.60
C PRO A 154 -15.30 1.68 0.26
N ASP A 155 -15.65 1.35 1.51
CA ASP A 155 -16.26 2.25 2.47
C ASP A 155 -15.18 2.92 3.36
N PRO A 156 -15.05 4.27 3.33
CA PRO A 156 -14.08 4.97 4.15
C PRO A 156 -14.31 4.80 5.66
N VAL A 157 -15.55 4.54 6.09
CA VAL A 157 -15.86 4.30 7.51
C VAL A 157 -15.31 2.95 7.95
N SER A 158 -15.57 1.89 7.19
CA SER A 158 -15.01 0.56 7.43
C SER A 158 -13.49 0.55 7.40
N ALA A 159 -12.88 1.22 6.40
CA ALA A 159 -11.41 1.35 6.32
C ALA A 159 -10.81 2.01 7.57
N LEU A 160 -11.46 3.04 8.12
CA LEU A 160 -11.00 3.71 9.34
C LEU A 160 -11.19 2.86 10.59
N LEU A 161 -12.30 2.14 10.70
CA LEU A 161 -12.56 1.24 11.83
C LEU A 161 -11.52 0.13 11.89
N GLU A 162 -11.21 -0.51 10.75
CA GLU A 162 -10.17 -1.54 10.68
C GLU A 162 -8.78 -0.97 11.03
N LEU A 163 -8.48 0.25 10.58
CA LEU A 163 -7.23 0.94 10.90
C LEU A 163 -7.06 1.24 12.39
N THR A 164 -8.16 1.52 13.11
CA THR A 164 -8.14 1.93 14.52
C THR A 164 -8.45 0.79 15.51
N GLY A 165 -9.00 -0.32 15.04
CA GLY A 165 -9.46 -1.45 15.85
C GLY A 165 -8.64 -2.75 15.71
N GLY A 166 -7.67 -2.78 14.78
CA GLY A 166 -6.75 -3.91 14.57
C GLY A 166 -5.57 -3.96 15.52
#